data_AF-A0A6I3D4W3-F1
#
_entry.id   AF-A0A6I3D4W3-F1
#
_cell.length_a   1.000
_cell.length_b   1.000
_cell.length_c   1.000
_cell.angle_alpha   90.00
_cell.angle_beta   90.00
_cell.angle_gamma   90.00
#
_symmetry.space_group_name_H-M   'P 1'
#
loop_
_entity.id
_entity.type
_entity.pdbx_description
1 polymer ?
#
loop_
_entity_poly.entity_id
_entity_poly.type
_entity_poly.pdbx_seq_one_letter_code
_entity_poly.pdbx_strand_id
1 'polypeptide(L)' 'MVALKKPVGAITRGTTNPNRLRRIDRYLTQLAILRKLASPLAVDLGYGKAPVTAVELLARLEKV' A
#
# COMPACT_ATOMS: atom_id res chain seq x y z
N MET A 1 -22.42 1.87 -28.83
CA MET A 1 -21.23 2.33 -28.07
C MET A 1 -21.68 2.69 -26.66
N VAL A 2 -21.26 1.93 -25.65
CA VAL A 2 -21.48 2.32 -24.24
C VAL A 2 -20.46 3.41 -23.92
N ALA A 3 -20.93 4.59 -23.51
CA ALA A 3 -20.04 5.66 -23.07
C ALA A 3 -19.23 5.18 -21.86
N LEU A 4 -17.90 5.12 -22.00
CA LEU A 4 -16.99 4.86 -20.88
C LEU A 4 -17.24 5.92 -19.81
N LYS A 5 -17.76 5.48 -18.66
CA LYS A 5 -18.03 6.34 -17.50
C LYS A 5 -16.72 7.02 -17.12
N LYS A 6 -16.67 8.35 -17.16
CA LYS A 6 -15.46 9.11 -16.76
C LYS A 6 -15.07 8.71 -15.33
N PRO A 7 -13.76 8.56 -15.03
CA PRO A 7 -13.30 8.28 -13.68
C PRO A 7 -13.90 9.29 -12.69
N VAL A 8 -14.48 8.79 -11.60
CA VAL A 8 -15.02 9.63 -10.53
C VAL A 8 -13.87 10.03 -9.61
N GLY A 9 -13.67 11.33 -9.43
CA GLY A 9 -12.63 11.90 -8.58
C GLY A 9 -11.42 12.41 -9.37
N ALA A 10 -10.90 13.58 -8.98
CA ALA A 10 -9.60 14.03 -9.44
C ALA A 10 -8.53 13.20 -8.71
N ILE A 11 -7.81 12.34 -9.43
CA ILE A 11 -6.64 11.64 -8.88
C ILE A 11 -5.62 12.72 -8.53
N THR A 12 -5.60 13.15 -7.27
CA THR A 12 -4.54 14.03 -6.79
C THR A 12 -3.29 13.16 -6.67
N ARG A 13 -2.34 13.37 -7.58
CA ARG A 13 -0.97 12.85 -7.42
C ARG A 13 -0.23 13.71 -6.40
N GLY A 14 -0.73 13.70 -5.17
CA GLY A 14 -0.04 14.26 -4.03
C GLY A 14 1.10 13.34 -3.60
N THR A 15 2.16 13.93 -3.05
CA THR A 15 3.16 13.14 -2.33
C THR A 15 2.61 12.82 -0.95
N THR A 16 2.40 11.54 -0.66
CA THR A 16 2.26 11.10 0.72
C THR A 16 3.60 11.33 1.41
N ASN A 17 3.62 12.17 2.46
CA ASN A 17 4.84 12.38 3.23
C ASN A 17 5.34 11.04 3.82
N PRO A 18 6.66 10.88 3.99
CA PRO A 18 7.23 9.71 4.65
C PRO A 18 6.52 9.39 5.97
N ASN A 19 6.39 8.10 6.29
CA ASN A 19 5.77 7.58 7.51
C ASN A 19 4.29 7.94 7.74
N ARG A 20 3.58 8.56 6.78
CA ARG A 20 2.16 8.89 6.90
C ARG A 20 1.26 7.67 7.11
N LEU A 21 1.62 6.52 6.54
CA LEU A 21 0.84 5.28 6.61
C LEU A 21 1.23 4.33 7.75
N ARG A 22 2.18 4.74 8.61
CA ARG A 22 2.77 3.91 9.67
C ARG A 22 1.76 3.15 10.54
N ARG A 23 0.57 3.72 10.77
CA ARG A 23 -0.49 3.04 11.55
C ARG A 23 -1.04 1.82 10.80
N ILE A 24 -1.32 1.97 9.50
CA ILE A 24 -1.82 0.87 8.66
C ILE A 24 -0.73 -0.17 8.48
N ASP A 25 0.52 0.22 8.20
CA ASP A 25 1.62 -0.72 8.04
C ASP A 25 1.79 -1.59 9.30
N ARG A 26 1.76 -0.97 10.50
CA ARG A 26 1.84 -1.72 11.76
C ARG A 26 0.66 -2.68 11.95
N TYR A 27 -0.54 -2.27 11.58
CA TYR A 27 -1.68 -3.17 11.63
C TYR A 27 -1.48 -4.38 10.69
N LEU A 28 -1.02 -4.15 9.46
CA LEU A 28 -0.73 -5.23 8.50
C LEU A 28 0.31 -6.21 9.06
N THR A 29 1.39 -5.71 9.68
CA THR A 29 2.41 -6.57 10.31
C THR A 29 1.88 -7.47 11.43
N GLN A 30 0.71 -7.17 12.01
CA GLN A 30 0.12 -7.98 13.06
C GLN A 30 -0.76 -9.13 12.53
N LEU A 31 -1.12 -9.11 11.24
CA LEU A 31 -1.99 -10.10 10.64
C LEU A 31 -1.39 -11.51 10.75
N ALA A 32 -2.18 -12.45 11.28
CA ALA A 32 -1.73 -13.82 11.51
C ALA A 32 -1.29 -14.55 10.23
N ILE A 33 -1.81 -14.15 9.07
CA ILE A 33 -1.47 -14.76 7.77
C ILE A 33 0.03 -14.66 7.46
N LEU A 34 0.69 -13.57 7.88
CA LEU A 34 2.12 -13.36 7.65
C LEU A 34 2.99 -14.42 8.37
N ARG A 35 2.53 -14.93 9.51
CA ARG A 35 3.23 -15.97 10.28
C ARG A 35 2.78 -17.40 9.93
N LYS A 36 1.64 -17.56 9.26
CA LYS A 36 1.04 -18.87 8.96
C LYS A 36 1.44 -19.42 7.59
N LEU A 37 1.76 -18.54 6.64
CA LEU A 37 2.19 -18.93 5.31
C LEU A 37 3.71 -18.94 5.23
N ALA A 38 4.28 -19.97 4.62
CA ALA A 38 5.73 -20.05 4.41
C ALA A 38 6.25 -18.95 3.46
N SER A 39 5.40 -18.45 2.56
CA SER A 39 5.73 -17.38 1.61
C SER A 39 4.49 -16.51 1.36
N PRO A 40 4.21 -15.53 2.23
CA PRO A 40 3.09 -14.60 2.04
C PRO A 40 3.41 -13.61 0.92
N LEU A 41 2.40 -13.27 0.10
CA LEU A 41 2.50 -12.25 -0.94
C LEU A 41 1.73 -11.00 -0.52
N ALA A 42 2.40 -9.85 -0.53
CA ALA A 42 1.78 -8.54 -0.34
C ALA A 42 1.86 -7.74 -1.65
N VAL A 43 0.76 -7.07 -2.00
CA VAL A 43 0.65 -6.24 -3.20
C VAL A 43 0.24 -4.83 -2.79
N ASP A 44 1.08 -3.84 -3.10
CA ASP A 44 0.73 -2.41 -2.98
C ASP A 44 0.33 -1.88 -4.36
N LEU A 45 -0.91 -1.43 -4.49
CA LEU A 45 -1.47 -0.89 -5.73
C LEU A 45 -1.28 0.64 -5.86
N GLY A 46 -0.48 1.25 -5.00
CA GLY A 46 -0.33 2.70 -4.86
C GLY A 46 -0.21 3.49 -6.17
N TYR A 47 -0.89 4.64 -6.21
CA TYR A 47 -0.88 5.59 -7.35
C TYR A 47 -0.13 6.89 -7.03
N GLY A 48 0.71 6.85 -5.99
CA GLY A 48 1.48 8.01 -5.50
C GLY A 48 2.53 8.48 -6.50
N LYS A 49 2.97 9.73 -6.34
CA LYS A 49 4.03 10.32 -7.18
C LYS A 49 5.43 9.71 -6.93
N ALA A 50 5.65 9.10 -5.77
CA ALA A 50 6.93 8.52 -5.37
C ALA A 50 6.70 7.21 -4.58
N PRO A 51 7.65 6.25 -4.63
CA PRO A 51 7.47 4.90 -4.06
C PRO A 51 7.72 4.83 -2.55
N VAL A 52 7.87 5.97 -1.86
CA VAL A 52 8.30 6.04 -0.46
C VAL A 52 7.46 5.15 0.46
N THR A 53 6.14 5.17 0.32
CA THR A 53 5.24 4.36 1.15
C THR A 53 5.33 2.87 0.85
N ALA A 54 5.53 2.49 -0.41
CA ALA A 54 5.67 1.09 -0.81
C ALA A 54 6.96 0.49 -0.19
N VAL A 55 8.07 1.22 -0.26
CA VAL A 55 9.35 0.82 0.33
C VAL A 55 9.26 0.73 1.86
N GLU A 56 8.60 1.70 2.48
CA GLU A 56 8.35 1.69 3.92
C GLU A 56 7.50 0.50 4.38
N LEU A 57 6.46 0.14 3.62
CA LEU A 57 5.62 -1.03 3.89
C LEU A 57 6.43 -2.32 3.77
N LEU A 58 7.19 -2.49 2.68
CA LEU A 58 8.06 -3.64 2.47
C LEU A 58 9.03 -3.83 3.65
N ALA A 59 9.78 -2.79 4.00
CA ALA A 59 10.76 -2.84 5.09
C ALA A 59 10.16 -3.14 6.46
N ARG A 60 8.84 -2.96 6.64
CA ARG A 60 8.11 -3.33 7.86
C ARG A 60 7.64 -4.78 7.81
N LEU A 61 7.14 -5.23 6.66
CA LEU A 61 6.70 -6.62 6.46
C LEU A 61 7.87 -7.61 6.55
N GLU A 62 9.06 -7.26 6.05
CA GLU A 62 10.27 -8.10 6.12
C GLU A 62 10.77 -8.36 7.55
N LYS A 63 10.25 -7.64 8.56
CA LYS A 63 10.65 -7.79 9.97
C LYS A 63 9.76 -8.76 10.75
N VAL A 64 8.75 -9.35 10.13
CA VAL A 64 7.76 -10.26 10.74
C VAL A 64 7.80 -11.61 10.08
#